data_AF-A0A376TDU0-F1
#
_entry.id   AF-A0A376TDU0-F1
#
_cell.length_a   1.000
_cell.length_b   1.000
_cell.length_c   1.000
_cell.angle_alpha   90.00
_cell.angle_beta   90.00
_cell.angle_gamma   90.00
#
_symmetry.space_group_name_H-M   'P 1'
#
loop_
_entity.id
_entity.type
_entity.pdbx_description
1 polymer ?
#
loop_
_entity_poly.entity_id
_entity_poly.type
_entity_poly.pdbx_seq_one_letter_code
_entity_poly.pdbx_strand_id
1 'polypeptide(L)' 'MGTCQGELCACRAAGLLQRFNVTTSAQSIEQLSTFLNERWKGVQPIAWGDALRESEFTRWVYQGLCGLEKEQKDAL' A
#
# COMPACT_ATOMS: atom_id res chain seq x y z
N MET A 1 14.21 -6.07 -1.96
CA MET A 1 13.19 -6.00 -3.03
C MET A 1 13.15 -4.57 -3.57
N GLY A 2 13.33 -4.39 -4.88
CA GLY A 2 13.48 -3.05 -5.47
C GLY A 2 12.19 -2.22 -5.44
N THR A 3 12.35 -0.92 -5.18
CA THR A 3 11.30 0.11 -5.11
C THR A 3 10.46 0.29 -6.38
N CYS A 4 10.86 -0.33 -7.50
CA CYS A 4 10.12 -0.29 -8.78
C CYS A 4 8.99 -1.33 -8.90
N GLN A 5 8.80 -2.23 -7.92
CA GLN A 5 7.73 -3.25 -7.95
C GLN A 5 6.32 -2.71 -7.68
N GLY A 6 6.06 -1.45 -7.98
CA GLY A 6 4.72 -0.88 -7.90
C GLY A 6 4.32 -0.31 -6.54
N GLU A 7 5.23 -0.17 -5.57
CA GLU A 7 4.91 0.56 -4.32
C GLU A 7 4.55 2.03 -4.62
N LEU A 8 5.56 2.88 -4.82
CA LEU A 8 5.33 4.32 -5.02
C LEU A 8 4.48 4.61 -6.26
N CYS A 9 4.60 3.79 -7.31
CA CYS A 9 3.83 3.93 -8.53
C CYS A 9 2.33 3.69 -8.34
N ALA A 10 1.91 2.75 -7.48
CA ALA A 10 0.50 2.50 -7.22
C ALA A 10 -0.18 3.71 -6.54
N CYS A 11 0.52 4.36 -5.59
CA CYS A 11 0.00 5.58 -4.95
C CYS A 11 -0.20 6.71 -5.98
N ARG A 12 0.77 6.90 -6.88
CA ARG A 12 0.67 7.91 -7.95
C ARG A 12 -0.43 7.56 -8.94
N ALA A 13 -0.59 6.29 -9.29
CA ALA A 13 -1.64 5.81 -10.17
C ALA A 13 -3.03 6.07 -9.57
N ALA A 14 -3.23 5.80 -8.28
CA ALA A 14 -4.47 6.11 -7.57
C ALA A 14 -4.84 7.60 -7.65
N GLY A 15 -3.86 8.49 -7.48
CA GLY A 15 -4.07 9.94 -7.66
C GLY A 15 -4.40 10.34 -9.10
N LEU A 16 -3.79 9.69 -10.09
CA LEU A 16 -4.12 9.92 -11.50
C LEU A 16 -5.53 9.45 -11.86
N LEU A 17 -5.95 8.27 -11.39
CA LEU A 17 -7.30 7.74 -11.61
C LEU A 17 -8.38 8.68 -11.04
N GLN A 18 -8.12 9.25 -9.86
CA GLN A 18 -8.98 10.27 -9.28
C GLN A 18 -9.01 11.55 -10.13
N ARG A 19 -7.85 12.02 -10.61
CA ARG A 19 -7.74 13.23 -11.45
C ARG A 19 -8.44 13.08 -12.80
N PHE A 20 -8.49 11.89 -13.36
CA PHE A 20 -9.19 11.59 -14.61
C PHE A 20 -10.66 11.21 -14.41
N ASN A 21 -11.21 11.39 -13.20
CA ASN A 21 -12.60 11.03 -12.83
C ASN A 21 -12.93 9.55 -13.09
N VAL A 22 -11.94 8.66 -13.08
CA VAL A 22 -12.16 7.20 -13.16
C VAL A 22 -12.68 6.66 -11.84
N THR A 23 -12.17 7.22 -10.74
CA THR A 23 -12.49 6.82 -9.36
C THR A 23 -12.77 8.06 -8.51
N THR A 24 -13.61 7.90 -7.50
CA THR A 24 -13.70 8.89 -6.42
C THR A 24 -12.45 8.84 -5.53
N SER A 25 -12.22 9.85 -4.70
CA SER A 25 -11.11 9.85 -3.73
C SER A 25 -11.18 8.63 -2.80
N ALA A 26 -12.37 8.29 -2.30
CA ALA A 26 -12.57 7.14 -1.42
C ALA A 26 -12.24 5.81 -2.13
N GLN A 27 -12.76 5.62 -3.34
CA GLN A 27 -12.48 4.43 -4.15
C GLN A 27 -10.98 4.29 -4.48
N SER A 28 -10.30 5.41 -4.74
CA SER A 28 -8.87 5.39 -5.06
C SER A 28 -8.03 4.91 -3.88
N ILE A 29 -8.40 5.32 -2.66
CA ILE A 29 -7.75 4.89 -1.41
C ILE A 29 -8.06 3.41 -1.15
N GLU A 30 -9.30 2.98 -1.29
CA GLU A 30 -9.72 1.58 -1.12
C GLU A 30 -9.02 0.63 -2.09
N GLN A 31 -8.96 1.01 -3.38
CA GLN A 31 -8.25 0.23 -4.41
C GLN A 31 -6.74 0.16 -4.13
N LEU A 32 -6.14 1.27 -3.67
CA LEU A 32 -4.74 1.29 -3.29
C LEU A 32 -4.47 0.39 -2.08
N SER A 33 -5.30 0.46 -1.04
CA SER A 33 -5.21 -0.42 0.13
C SER A 33 -5.31 -1.89 -0.27
N THR A 34 -6.31 -2.23 -1.10
CA THR A 34 -6.50 -3.58 -1.63
C THR A 34 -5.26 -4.07 -2.39
N PHE A 35 -4.70 -3.23 -3.28
CA PHE A 35 -3.49 -3.57 -4.02
C PHE A 35 -2.30 -3.86 -3.10
N LEU A 36 -2.09 -3.04 -2.07
CA LEU A 36 -0.99 -3.23 -1.11
C LEU A 36 -1.17 -4.49 -0.27
N ASN A 37 -2.41 -4.81 0.12
CA ASN A 37 -2.73 -6.04 0.83
C ASN A 37 -2.48 -7.29 -0.02
N GLU A 38 -2.85 -7.30 -1.29
CA GLU A 38 -2.52 -8.42 -2.19
C GLU A 38 -1.01 -8.58 -2.37
N ARG A 39 -0.29 -7.46 -2.48
CA ARG A 39 1.18 -7.50 -2.55
C ARG A 39 1.79 -8.06 -1.25
N TRP A 40 1.26 -7.68 -0.09
CA TRP A 40 1.72 -8.21 1.20
C TRP A 40 1.59 -9.72 1.30
N LYS A 41 0.52 -10.33 0.76
CA LYS A 41 0.38 -11.80 0.72
C LYS A 41 1.53 -12.50 0.01
N GLY A 42 2.10 -11.88 -1.04
CA GLY A 42 3.27 -12.41 -1.74
C GLY A 42 4.59 -12.22 -0.99
N VAL A 43 4.69 -11.18 -0.15
CA VAL A 43 5.89 -10.88 0.65
C VAL A 43 5.92 -11.66 1.96
N GLN A 44 4.76 -11.90 2.57
CA GLN A 44 4.62 -12.51 3.89
C GLN A 44 5.43 -13.82 4.07
N PRO A 45 5.48 -14.78 3.12
CA PRO A 45 6.23 -16.02 3.29
C PRO A 45 7.75 -15.84 3.37
N ILE A 46 8.25 -14.70 2.89
CA ILE A 46 9.68 -14.35 2.87
C ILE A 46 10.00 -13.14 3.75
N ALA A 47 9.08 -12.71 4.62
CA ALA A 47 9.21 -11.51 5.44
C ALA A 47 10.17 -11.74 6.63
N TRP A 48 11.43 -12.01 6.34
CA TRP A 48 12.51 -12.19 7.31
C TRP A 48 13.80 -11.53 6.81
N GLY A 49 14.70 -11.20 7.73
CA GLY A 49 15.94 -10.47 7.41
C GLY A 49 15.65 -9.14 6.73
N ASP A 50 16.34 -8.88 5.61
CA ASP A 50 16.22 -7.63 4.86
C ASP A 50 14.80 -7.38 4.33
N ALA A 51 14.08 -8.44 3.92
CA ALA A 51 12.71 -8.32 3.42
C ALA A 51 11.73 -7.82 4.50
N LEU A 52 11.92 -8.22 5.77
CA LEU A 52 11.12 -7.71 6.88
C LEU A 52 11.39 -6.23 7.11
N ARG A 53 12.67 -5.82 7.08
CA ARG A 53 13.06 -4.42 7.25
C ARG A 53 12.50 -3.53 6.14
N GLU A 54 12.56 -3.99 4.89
CA GLU A 54 11.95 -3.30 3.76
C GLU A 54 10.43 -3.19 3.92
N SER A 55 9.76 -4.25 4.35
CA SER A 55 8.30 -4.26 4.56
C SER A 55 7.86 -3.25 5.62
N GLU A 56 8.59 -3.14 6.73
CA GLU A 56 8.30 -2.14 7.77
C GLU A 56 8.55 -0.71 7.26
N PHE A 57 9.61 -0.49 6.48
CA PHE A 57 9.86 0.81 5.86
C PHE A 57 8.73 1.21 4.91
N THR A 58 8.30 0.29 4.05
CA THR A 58 7.15 0.49 3.15
C THR A 58 5.89 0.82 3.94
N ARG A 59 5.60 0.08 5.01
CA ARG A 59 4.44 0.34 5.87
C ARG A 59 4.49 1.76 6.46
N TRP A 60 5.66 2.15 6.97
CA TRP A 60 5.87 3.51 7.51
C TRP A 60 5.65 4.60 6.46
N VAL A 61 6.12 4.41 5.21
CA VAL A 61 5.90 5.37 4.12
C VAL A 61 4.40 5.54 3.84
N TYR A 62 3.63 4.46 3.70
CA TYR A 62 2.20 4.57 3.38
C TYR A 62 1.35 5.10 4.53
N GLN A 63 1.64 4.68 5.75
CA GLN A 63 0.92 5.15 6.94
C GLN A 63 1.30 6.60 7.27
N GLY A 64 2.59 6.93 7.24
CA GLY A 64 3.12 8.22 7.67
C GLY A 64 3.01 9.33 6.63
N LEU A 65 3.17 9.02 5.34
CA LEU A 65 3.18 10.03 4.27
C LEU A 65 1.92 10.01 3.41
N CYS A 66 1.27 8.86 3.25
CA CYS A 66 0.11 8.71 2.35
C CYS A 66 -1.23 8.61 3.08
N GLY A 67 -1.24 8.59 4.42
CA GLY A 67 -2.47 8.56 5.21
C GLY A 67 -3.31 7.29 5.04
N LEU A 68 -2.70 6.19 4.58
CA LEU A 68 -3.34 4.89 4.55
C LEU A 68 -3.33 4.33 5.98
N GLU A 69 -4.35 4.66 6.75
CA GLU A 69 -4.51 4.12 8.10
C GLU A 69 -4.66 2.60 8.06
N LYS A 70 -4.23 1.95 9.15
CA LYS A 70 -4.38 0.51 9.34
C LYS A 70 -5.88 0.20 9.43
N GLU A 71 -6.38 -0.78 8.68
CA GLU A 71 -7.72 -1.33 8.97
C GLU A 71 -7.75 -1.82 10.42
N GLN A 72 -8.65 -1.25 11.22
CA GLN A 72 -9.02 -1.82 12.51
C GLN A 72 -9.82 -3.10 12.28
N LYS A 73 -9.12 -4.24 12.39
CA LYS A 73 -9.69 -5.54 12.75
C LYS A 73 -8.69 -6.16 13.73
N ASP A 74 -8.96 -6.35 15.01
CA ASP A 74 -10.23 -6.68 15.66
C ASP A 74 -10.39 -5.92 16.99
N ALA A 75 -11.61 -5.41 17.21
CA ALA A 75 -12.15 -5.34 18.57
C ALA A 75 -12.45 -6.79 18.97
N LEU A 76 -11.59 -7.38 19.79
CA LEU A 76 -11.90 -8.50 20.67
C LEU A 76 -11.57 -8.10 22.10
#